data_AF-A0A848Z5Y8-F1
#
_entry.id   AF-A0A848Z5Y8-F1
#
_cell.length_a   1.000
_cell.length_b   1.000
_cell.length_c   1.000
_cell.angle_alpha   90.00
_cell.angle_beta   90.00
_cell.angle_gamma   90.00
#
_symmetry.space_group_name_H-M   'P 1'
#
loop_
_entity.id
_entity.type
_entity.pdbx_description
1 polymer ?
#
loop_
_entity_poly.entity_id
_entity_poly.type
_entity_poly.pdbx_seq_one_letter_code
_entity_poly.pdbx_strand_id
1 'polypeptide(L)'
;MAKTLVVEPGEPPTKVPFLRGILTHSLQQSGLPFEEAYALASQVRDELGDRNEITTAELREAVLKHIAGHGPTVVQRYQHPTTSPGTILVRDAEGHTRQFSRQEHRRLLESSGLSYEESTAVTASLFSHMMKKGLTEIRSQHLGYLTYRYLRFALGPKKAQRYLVLVNYRRREQPLVVMIGGASGTGKSAIATELAHRLDIARTQSTDLLREVMRMMIPERLIPVLHRSSYDAWQALSATATGVDALLIDGYQAQADLLSVPCEAVIKRSLNEGASVILEGVHIQNSLVNMVPSDGGAIVIPIMLAVLSPKQLRQRFMGRGQQMNRRRAERYLDNFSSIWRLQAHLLSEADRGQIPIIVNHDRQQVIQDIMNVIVNALLEKLTAEPSEVFS
;
A
#
# COMPACT_ATOMS: atom_id res chain seq x y z
N MET A 1 -44.52 11.67 7.12
CA MET A 1 -43.88 11.40 8.43
C MET A 1 -42.59 12.18 8.49
N ALA A 2 -42.44 13.04 9.48
CA ALA A 2 -41.26 13.88 9.62
C ALA A 2 -40.04 13.00 9.94
N LYS A 3 -38.91 13.24 9.26
CA LYS A 3 -37.64 12.57 9.58
C LYS A 3 -36.99 13.35 10.71
N THR A 4 -36.89 12.76 11.90
CA THR A 4 -36.16 13.35 13.01
C THR A 4 -34.69 13.48 12.64
N LEU A 5 -34.16 14.69 12.71
CA LEU A 5 -32.75 14.99 12.45
C LEU A 5 -31.98 15.03 13.77
N VAL A 6 -30.86 14.32 13.82
CA VAL A 6 -29.88 14.42 14.89
C VAL A 6 -28.91 15.53 14.53
N VAL A 7 -28.79 16.53 15.41
CA VAL A 7 -27.94 17.70 15.25
C VAL A 7 -26.71 17.52 16.12
N GLU A 8 -25.55 17.46 15.48
CA GLU A 8 -24.26 17.44 16.17
C GLU A 8 -23.71 18.88 16.27
N PRO A 9 -23.40 19.36 17.49
CA PRO A 9 -22.87 20.71 17.67
C PRO A 9 -21.49 20.85 17.02
N GLY A 10 -21.35 21.82 16.12
CA GLY A 10 -20.14 22.16 15.38
C GLY A 10 -20.35 23.42 14.52
N GLU A 11 -19.28 23.94 13.90
CA GLU A 11 -19.35 25.06 12.95
C GLU A 11 -18.89 24.60 11.55
N PRO A 12 -19.80 24.39 10.57
CA PRO A 12 -21.26 24.41 10.69
C PRO A 12 -21.82 23.15 11.37
N PRO A 13 -23.04 23.21 11.95
CA PRO A 13 -23.65 22.07 12.63
C PRO A 13 -24.06 20.99 11.63
N THR A 14 -23.65 19.75 11.92
CA THR A 14 -23.97 18.59 11.09
C THR A 14 -25.37 18.09 11.44
N LYS A 15 -26.26 17.96 10.42
CA LYS A 15 -27.61 17.41 10.58
C LYS A 15 -27.71 16.08 9.85
N VAL A 16 -27.93 15.00 10.58
CA VAL A 16 -28.09 13.65 10.01
C VAL A 16 -29.45 13.08 10.37
N PRO A 17 -30.12 12.32 9.50
CA PRO A 17 -31.36 11.64 9.88
C PRO A 17 -31.08 10.62 10.97
N PHE A 18 -31.99 10.51 11.95
CA PHE A 18 -31.98 9.39 12.88
C PHE A 18 -32.21 8.10 12.09
N LEU A 19 -31.22 7.19 12.13
CA LEU A 19 -31.27 5.90 11.46
C LEU A 19 -31.23 4.78 12.49
N ARG A 20 -32.36 4.08 12.65
CA ARG A 20 -32.50 2.97 13.60
C ARG A 20 -31.40 1.92 13.43
N GLY A 21 -31.04 1.58 12.19
CA GLY A 21 -29.99 0.60 11.90
C GLY A 21 -28.60 1.00 12.43
N ILE A 22 -28.27 2.30 12.41
CA ILE A 22 -27.00 2.80 12.97
C ILE A 22 -27.00 2.65 14.50
N LEU A 23 -28.11 2.99 15.15
CA LEU A 23 -28.24 2.83 16.60
C LEU A 23 -28.20 1.35 17.01
N THR A 24 -28.91 0.47 16.29
CA THR A 24 -28.85 -0.99 16.52
C THR A 24 -27.42 -1.50 16.45
N HIS A 25 -26.67 -1.12 15.42
CA HIS A 25 -25.26 -1.51 15.28
C HIS A 25 -24.39 -0.99 16.43
N SER A 26 -24.58 0.27 16.86
CA SER A 26 -23.87 0.85 18.01
C SER A 26 -24.16 0.12 19.33
N LEU A 27 -25.42 -0.30 19.54
CA LEU A 27 -25.82 -1.10 20.70
C LEU A 27 -25.23 -2.52 20.66
N GLN A 28 -25.18 -3.15 19.48
CA GLN A 28 -24.50 -4.44 19.32
C GLN A 28 -23.00 -4.34 19.65
N GLN A 29 -22.33 -3.27 19.23
CA GLN A 29 -20.93 -3.00 19.59
C GLN A 29 -20.72 -2.83 21.10
N SER A 30 -21.73 -2.37 21.84
CA SER A 30 -21.69 -2.29 23.30
C SER A 30 -21.87 -3.65 24.00
N GLY A 31 -22.22 -4.71 23.25
CA GLY A 31 -22.32 -6.08 23.73
C GLY A 31 -23.74 -6.66 23.76
N LEU A 32 -24.73 -5.95 23.20
CA LEU A 32 -26.12 -6.45 23.12
C LEU A 32 -26.30 -7.44 21.95
N PRO A 33 -27.06 -8.54 22.14
CA PRO A 33 -27.56 -9.35 21.03
C PRO A 33 -28.38 -8.52 20.04
N PHE A 34 -28.42 -8.95 18.77
CA PHE A 34 -29.12 -8.21 17.71
C PHE A 34 -30.61 -7.94 18.04
N GLU A 35 -31.33 -8.97 18.50
CA GLU A 35 -32.75 -8.89 18.88
C GLU A 35 -33.00 -7.78 19.92
N GLU A 36 -32.19 -7.76 20.99
CA GLU A 36 -32.28 -6.77 22.07
C GLU A 36 -31.88 -5.37 21.59
N ALA A 37 -30.80 -5.27 20.81
CA ALA A 37 -30.33 -4.00 20.24
C ALA A 37 -31.36 -3.39 19.28
N TYR A 38 -32.06 -4.23 18.51
CA TYR A 38 -33.10 -3.77 17.58
C TYR A 38 -34.38 -3.34 18.31
N ALA A 39 -34.78 -4.09 19.34
CA ALA A 39 -35.91 -3.73 20.20
C ALA A 39 -35.65 -2.39 20.91
N LEU A 40 -34.47 -2.20 21.49
CA LEU A 40 -34.09 -0.97 22.18
C LEU A 40 -34.00 0.22 21.22
N ALA A 41 -33.42 0.04 20.04
CA ALA A 41 -33.39 1.09 19.02
C ALA A 41 -34.78 1.47 18.51
N SER A 42 -35.74 0.54 18.53
CA SER A 42 -37.15 0.81 18.21
C SER A 42 -37.84 1.57 19.34
N GLN A 43 -37.61 1.19 20.60
CA GLN A 43 -38.15 1.92 21.76
C GLN A 43 -37.64 3.37 21.82
N VAL A 44 -36.35 3.58 21.55
CA VAL A 44 -35.78 4.92 21.43
C VAL A 44 -36.44 5.68 20.28
N ARG A 45 -36.67 5.04 19.12
CA ARG A 45 -37.38 5.68 18.01
C ARG A 45 -38.80 6.10 18.39
N ASP A 46 -39.51 5.26 19.11
CA ASP A 46 -40.90 5.52 19.52
C ASP A 46 -40.96 6.64 20.58
N GLU A 47 -39.99 6.72 21.50
CA GLU A 47 -39.88 7.81 22.48
C GLU A 47 -39.56 9.16 21.81
N LEU A 48 -38.79 9.15 20.72
CA LEU A 48 -38.46 10.37 19.96
C LEU A 48 -39.65 10.91 19.16
N GLY A 49 -40.62 10.06 18.83
CA GLY A 49 -41.85 10.42 18.11
C GLY A 49 -41.59 11.20 16.81
N ASP A 50 -42.42 12.22 16.57
CA ASP A 50 -42.35 13.12 15.40
C ASP A 50 -41.52 14.40 15.67
N ARG A 51 -40.57 14.38 16.61
CA ARG A 51 -39.66 15.53 16.79
C ARG A 51 -38.90 15.79 15.49
N ASN A 52 -38.87 17.05 15.06
CA ASN A 52 -38.15 17.46 13.84
C ASN A 52 -36.63 17.42 14.03
N GLU A 53 -36.13 17.88 15.18
CA GLU A 53 -34.70 17.91 15.50
C GLU A 53 -34.45 17.46 16.94
N ILE A 54 -33.35 16.76 17.15
CA ILE A 54 -32.82 16.35 18.46
C ILE A 54 -31.30 16.50 18.45
N THR A 55 -30.69 16.87 19.55
CA THR A 55 -29.23 16.93 19.67
C THR A 55 -28.62 15.54 19.93
N THR A 56 -27.34 15.37 19.60
CA THR A 56 -26.61 14.13 19.92
C THR A 56 -26.61 13.82 21.43
N ALA A 57 -26.68 14.84 22.28
CA ALA A 57 -26.72 14.69 23.74
C ALA A 57 -28.08 14.13 24.22
N GLU A 58 -29.19 14.70 23.75
CA GLU A 58 -30.54 14.23 24.07
C GLU A 58 -30.78 12.81 23.54
N LEU A 59 -30.25 12.49 22.35
CA LEU A 59 -30.32 11.13 21.82
C LEU A 59 -29.56 10.15 22.72
N ARG A 60 -28.35 10.52 23.18
CA ARG A 60 -27.58 9.70 24.12
C ARG A 60 -28.33 9.47 25.42
N GLU A 61 -28.95 10.50 25.99
CA GLU A 61 -29.72 10.40 27.23
C GLU A 61 -30.89 9.43 27.09
N ALA A 62 -31.64 9.53 25.98
CA ALA A 62 -32.73 8.61 25.67
C ALA A 62 -32.22 7.16 25.59
N VAL A 63 -31.10 6.91 24.90
CA VAL A 63 -30.54 5.55 24.80
C VAL A 63 -30.05 5.05 26.16
N LEU A 64 -29.41 5.90 26.98
CA LEU A 64 -28.91 5.52 28.30
C LEU A 64 -30.03 5.12 29.26
N LYS A 65 -31.18 5.79 29.17
CA LYS A 65 -32.37 5.46 29.95
C LYS A 65 -32.87 4.03 29.66
N HIS A 66 -32.88 3.61 28.41
CA HIS A 66 -33.31 2.26 28.02
C HIS A 66 -32.23 1.19 28.23
N ILE A 67 -30.95 1.55 28.08
CA ILE A 67 -29.84 0.59 28.21
C ILE A 67 -29.51 0.25 29.67
N ALA A 68 -29.94 1.07 30.63
CA ALA A 68 -29.71 0.87 32.07
C ALA A 68 -30.17 -0.51 32.59
N GLY A 69 -31.19 -1.12 31.96
CA GLY A 69 -31.69 -2.45 32.32
C GLY A 69 -30.80 -3.63 31.91
N HIS A 70 -29.78 -3.41 31.06
CA HIS A 70 -28.96 -4.48 30.45
C HIS A 70 -27.59 -4.65 31.12
N GLY A 71 -27.43 -4.09 32.32
CA GLY A 71 -26.25 -4.26 33.17
C GLY A 71 -25.19 -3.15 33.02
N PRO A 72 -24.40 -2.89 34.08
CA PRO A 72 -23.47 -1.74 34.14
C PRO A 72 -22.36 -1.82 33.08
N THR A 73 -21.99 -3.03 32.65
CA THR A 73 -20.94 -3.27 31.65
C THR A 73 -21.35 -2.79 30.25
N VAL A 74 -22.62 -2.98 29.87
CA VAL A 74 -23.14 -2.54 28.57
C VAL A 74 -23.30 -1.03 28.56
N VAL A 75 -23.80 -0.45 29.66
CA VAL A 75 -23.90 1.01 29.85
C VAL A 75 -22.51 1.67 29.72
N GLN A 76 -21.50 1.14 30.41
CA GLN A 76 -20.13 1.66 30.30
C GLN A 76 -19.58 1.55 28.88
N ARG A 77 -19.80 0.42 28.19
CA ARG A 77 -19.36 0.24 26.80
C ARG A 77 -20.11 1.13 25.83
N TYR A 78 -21.36 1.49 26.10
CA TYR A 78 -22.11 2.43 25.26
C TYR A 78 -21.68 3.89 25.50
N GLN A 79 -21.45 4.27 26.76
CA GLN A 79 -20.91 5.59 27.12
C GLN A 79 -19.47 5.79 26.62
N HIS A 80 -18.69 4.72 26.67
CA HIS A 80 -17.30 4.66 26.21
C HIS A 80 -17.14 3.48 25.24
N PRO A 81 -17.57 3.64 23.96
CA PRO A 81 -17.47 2.63 22.89
C PRO A 81 -16.07 2.02 22.72
N THR A 82 -15.07 2.71 23.27
CA THR A 82 -13.65 2.49 23.09
C THR A 82 -12.94 1.80 24.25
N THR A 83 -13.52 1.71 25.45
CA THR A 83 -12.85 1.12 26.63
C THR A 83 -13.44 -0.22 27.00
N SER A 84 -13.10 -1.25 26.23
CA SER A 84 -13.09 -2.60 26.80
C SER A 84 -11.92 -2.71 27.79
N PRO A 85 -12.07 -3.41 28.93
CA PRO A 85 -10.94 -3.68 29.82
C PRO A 85 -9.79 -4.29 29.02
N GLY A 86 -8.62 -3.64 29.02
CA GLY A 86 -7.47 -4.09 28.22
C GLY A 86 -7.29 -3.46 26.84
N THR A 87 -8.01 -2.37 26.52
CA THR A 87 -7.81 -1.60 25.28
C THR A 87 -7.04 -0.31 25.55
N ILE A 88 -6.17 0.07 24.61
CA ILE A 88 -5.37 1.29 24.64
C ILE A 88 -5.77 2.13 23.45
N LEU A 89 -6.13 3.38 23.67
CA LEU A 89 -6.47 4.32 22.60
C LEU A 89 -5.23 5.07 22.13
N VAL A 90 -5.10 5.22 20.82
CA VAL A 90 -4.06 6.00 20.15
C VAL A 90 -4.73 7.24 19.58
N ARG A 91 -4.30 8.42 20.06
CA ARG A 91 -4.75 9.73 19.55
C ARG A 91 -3.78 10.22 18.48
N ASP A 92 -4.28 10.58 17.30
CA ASP A 92 -3.48 11.24 16.27
C ASP A 92 -3.26 12.74 16.56
N ALA A 93 -2.66 13.47 15.61
CA ALA A 93 -2.39 14.90 15.79
C ALA A 93 -3.67 15.75 15.66
N GLU A 94 -4.63 15.25 14.89
CA GLU A 94 -5.93 15.85 14.60
C GLU A 94 -6.95 15.61 15.73
N GLY A 95 -6.61 14.76 16.71
CA GLY A 95 -7.43 14.46 17.87
C GLY A 95 -8.34 13.24 17.71
N HIS A 96 -8.30 12.56 16.56
CA HIS A 96 -9.03 11.31 16.37
C HIS A 96 -8.39 10.20 17.20
N THR A 97 -9.25 9.41 17.85
CA THR A 97 -8.84 8.28 18.66
C THR A 97 -9.18 6.97 17.97
N ARG A 98 -8.20 6.07 17.90
CA ARG A 98 -8.39 4.70 17.41
C ARG A 98 -7.81 3.69 18.40
N GLN A 99 -8.32 2.47 18.38
CA GLN A 99 -7.73 1.41 19.21
C GLN A 99 -6.33 1.04 18.72
N PHE A 100 -5.41 0.77 19.65
CA PHE A 100 -4.09 0.25 19.31
C PHE A 100 -4.22 -1.11 18.61
N SER A 101 -4.00 -1.12 17.30
CA SER A 101 -3.99 -2.33 16.50
C SER A 101 -2.60 -2.98 16.56
N ARG A 102 -2.49 -4.10 17.28
CA ARG A 102 -1.26 -4.92 17.30
C ARG A 102 -0.84 -5.34 15.89
N GLN A 103 -1.81 -5.61 15.02
CA GLN A 103 -1.54 -6.00 13.63
C GLN A 103 -0.96 -4.83 12.82
N GLU A 104 -1.50 -3.62 12.96
CA GLU A 104 -0.93 -2.44 12.29
C GLU A 104 0.47 -2.11 12.80
N HIS A 105 0.66 -2.14 14.12
CA HIS A 105 1.97 -1.90 14.70
C HIS A 105 3.00 -2.93 14.23
N ARG A 106 2.65 -4.22 14.22
CA ARG A 106 3.52 -5.28 13.68
C ARG A 106 3.84 -5.06 12.20
N ARG A 107 2.84 -4.76 11.37
CA ARG A 107 3.05 -4.47 9.93
C ARG A 107 3.96 -3.28 9.68
N LEU A 108 3.89 -2.25 10.53
CA LEU A 108 4.80 -1.11 10.47
C LEU A 108 6.25 -1.54 10.76
N LEU A 109 6.46 -2.39 11.77
CA LEU A 109 7.78 -2.93 12.10
C LEU A 109 8.34 -3.81 10.98
N GLU A 110 7.53 -4.73 10.43
CA GLU A 110 7.89 -5.54 9.26
C GLU A 110 8.28 -4.65 8.07
N SER A 111 7.56 -3.55 7.86
CA SER A 111 7.86 -2.57 6.81
C SER A 111 9.19 -1.85 7.01
N SER A 112 9.68 -1.76 8.25
CA SER A 112 11.03 -1.25 8.55
C SER A 112 12.15 -2.30 8.38
N GLY A 113 11.81 -3.49 7.91
CA GLY A 113 12.75 -4.58 7.62
C GLY A 113 12.98 -5.55 8.79
N LEU A 114 12.11 -5.55 9.81
CA LEU A 114 12.16 -6.56 10.87
C LEU A 114 11.52 -7.87 10.41
N SER A 115 11.96 -8.99 10.99
CA SER A 115 11.29 -10.28 10.77
C SER A 115 9.91 -10.30 11.42
N TYR A 116 9.07 -11.26 11.03
CA TYR A 116 7.75 -11.48 11.64
C TYR A 116 7.86 -11.76 13.15
N GLU A 117 8.84 -12.58 13.55
CA GLU A 117 9.09 -12.97 14.94
C GLU A 117 9.50 -11.76 15.79
N GLU A 118 10.45 -10.97 15.28
CA GLU A 118 10.92 -9.74 15.94
C GLU A 118 9.80 -8.72 16.10
N SER A 119 9.05 -8.50 15.02
CA SER A 119 7.93 -7.57 15.00
C SER A 119 6.82 -7.98 15.98
N THR A 120 6.55 -9.29 16.07
CA THR A 120 5.57 -9.85 17.01
C THR A 120 6.04 -9.68 18.45
N ALA A 121 7.30 -10.03 18.75
CA ALA A 121 7.88 -9.90 20.08
C ALA A 121 7.87 -8.45 20.57
N VAL A 122 8.36 -7.51 19.76
CA VAL A 122 8.37 -6.07 20.10
C VAL A 122 6.97 -5.56 20.34
N THR A 123 6.01 -5.89 19.47
CA THR A 123 4.61 -5.45 19.62
C THR A 123 3.97 -6.00 20.90
N ALA A 124 4.19 -7.29 21.21
CA ALA A 124 3.65 -7.92 22.40
C ALA A 124 4.24 -7.30 23.69
N SER A 125 5.56 -7.09 23.71
CA SER A 125 6.23 -6.45 24.84
C SER A 125 5.79 -5.01 25.06
N LEU A 126 5.70 -4.22 23.99
CA LEU A 126 5.25 -2.83 24.06
C LEU A 126 3.82 -2.75 24.61
N PHE A 127 2.91 -3.57 24.07
CA PHE A 127 1.54 -3.65 24.56
C PHE A 127 1.48 -4.04 26.04
N SER A 128 2.23 -5.07 26.44
CA SER A 128 2.27 -5.54 27.82
C SER A 128 2.83 -4.47 28.77
N HIS A 129 3.81 -3.70 28.32
CA HIS A 129 4.35 -2.57 29.07
C HIS A 129 3.31 -1.47 29.29
N MET A 130 2.60 -1.08 28.23
CA MET A 130 1.53 -0.06 28.32
C MET A 130 0.40 -0.50 29.25
N MET A 131 -0.01 -1.77 29.17
CA MET A 131 -1.01 -2.36 30.06
C MET A 131 -0.58 -2.38 31.52
N LYS A 132 0.67 -2.79 31.80
CA LYS A 132 1.21 -2.80 33.17
C LYS A 132 1.31 -1.40 33.77
N LYS A 133 1.48 -0.37 32.94
CA LYS A 133 1.48 1.04 33.33
C LYS A 133 0.07 1.62 33.51
N GLY A 134 -0.98 0.85 33.25
CA GLY A 134 -2.36 1.30 33.34
C GLY A 134 -2.74 2.35 32.30
N LEU A 135 -2.02 2.41 31.17
CA LEU A 135 -2.34 3.35 30.10
C LEU A 135 -3.65 2.95 29.42
N THR A 136 -4.60 3.87 29.40
CA THR A 136 -5.86 3.77 28.65
C THR A 136 -5.79 4.54 27.33
N GLU A 137 -4.89 5.51 27.23
CA GLU A 137 -4.69 6.36 26.06
C GLU A 137 -3.21 6.77 25.90
N ILE A 138 -2.75 6.90 24.66
CA ILE A 138 -1.40 7.34 24.28
C ILE A 138 -1.46 8.18 22.99
N ARG A 139 -0.64 9.23 22.90
CA ARG A 139 -0.47 9.98 21.63
C ARG A 139 0.33 9.18 20.61
N SER A 140 0.00 9.31 19.33
CA SER A 140 0.68 8.60 18.23
C SER A 140 2.18 8.90 18.19
N GLN A 141 2.60 10.15 18.46
CA GLN A 141 4.02 10.53 18.52
C GLN A 141 4.73 9.82 19.68
N HIS A 142 4.09 9.78 20.86
CA HIS A 142 4.67 9.12 22.04
C HIS A 142 4.75 7.60 21.86
N LEU A 143 3.74 6.98 21.24
CA LEU A 143 3.78 5.57 20.86
C LEU A 143 4.97 5.29 19.93
N GLY A 144 5.17 6.13 18.91
CA GLY A 144 6.29 5.99 18.00
C GLY A 144 7.66 6.11 18.70
N TYR A 145 7.80 7.09 19.60
CA TYR A 145 9.02 7.25 20.39
C TYR A 145 9.29 6.05 21.32
N LEU A 146 8.25 5.54 21.99
CA LEU A 146 8.38 4.33 22.82
C LEU A 146 8.80 3.12 21.99
N THR A 147 8.22 2.93 20.79
CA THR A 147 8.62 1.88 19.85
C THR A 147 10.08 2.02 19.45
N TYR A 148 10.53 3.23 19.06
CA TYR A 148 11.93 3.50 18.73
C TYR A 148 12.88 3.13 19.89
N ARG A 149 12.55 3.54 21.13
CA ARG A 149 13.36 3.21 22.31
C ARG A 149 13.42 1.71 22.56
N TYR A 150 12.29 1.02 22.43
CA TYR A 150 12.23 -0.43 22.63
C TYR A 150 13.06 -1.17 21.59
N LEU A 151 12.97 -0.76 20.32
CA LEU A 151 13.81 -1.30 19.24
C LEU A 151 15.29 -1.09 19.50
N ARG A 152 15.68 0.12 19.92
CA ARG A 152 17.09 0.46 20.20
C ARG A 152 17.65 -0.39 21.34
N PHE A 153 16.86 -0.63 22.38
CA PHE A 153 17.24 -1.45 23.52
C PHE A 153 17.27 -2.96 23.19
N ALA A 154 16.23 -3.48 22.57
CA ALA A 154 16.06 -4.92 22.36
C ALA A 154 16.80 -5.47 21.14
N LEU A 155 16.86 -4.69 20.05
CA LEU A 155 17.35 -5.14 18.74
C LEU A 155 18.52 -4.30 18.18
N GLY A 156 18.93 -3.25 18.92
CA GLY A 156 20.07 -2.42 18.60
C GLY A 156 19.77 -1.18 17.73
N PRO A 157 20.75 -0.27 17.61
CA PRO A 157 20.55 1.05 17.01
C PRO A 157 20.23 0.99 15.51
N LYS A 158 20.78 0.01 14.76
CA LYS A 158 20.53 -0.12 13.31
C LYS A 158 19.05 -0.33 13.01
N LYS A 159 18.37 -1.22 13.72
CA LYS A 159 16.93 -1.50 13.53
C LYS A 159 16.05 -0.36 14.01
N ALA A 160 16.44 0.29 15.10
CA ALA A 160 15.77 1.50 15.56
C ALA A 160 15.85 2.63 14.52
N GLN A 161 17.00 2.81 13.87
CA GLN A 161 17.18 3.83 12.83
C GLN A 161 16.33 3.55 11.59
N ARG A 162 16.24 2.29 11.16
CA ARG A 162 15.35 1.89 10.05
C ARG A 162 13.89 2.25 10.32
N TYR A 163 13.42 1.97 11.53
CA TYR A 163 12.09 2.37 11.98
C TYR A 163 11.91 3.90 11.99
N LEU A 164 12.88 4.62 12.57
CA LEU A 164 12.85 6.07 12.67
C LEU A 164 12.73 6.75 11.30
N VAL A 165 13.56 6.32 10.35
CA VAL A 165 13.57 6.88 8.98
C VAL A 165 12.27 6.54 8.25
N LEU A 166 11.72 5.33 8.39
CA LEU A 166 10.44 4.98 7.79
C LEU A 166 9.30 5.84 8.35
N VAL A 167 9.28 6.09 9.66
CA VAL A 167 8.26 6.96 10.28
C VAL A 167 8.45 8.41 9.85
N ASN A 168 9.70 8.90 9.78
CA ASN A 168 10.00 10.25 9.28
C ASN A 168 9.54 10.42 7.82
N TYR A 169 9.83 9.44 6.96
CA TYR A 169 9.38 9.42 5.57
C TYR A 169 7.86 9.48 5.46
N ARG A 170 7.10 8.74 6.28
CA ARG A 170 5.63 8.79 6.24
C ARG A 170 5.04 10.14 6.67
N ARG A 171 5.82 10.99 7.34
CA ARG A 171 5.40 12.34 7.75
C ARG A 171 5.82 13.41 6.76
N ARG A 172 6.99 13.26 6.14
CA ARG A 172 7.42 14.14 5.06
C ARG A 172 6.59 13.77 3.85
N GLU A 173 5.80 14.71 3.29
CA GLU A 173 4.98 14.50 2.08
C GLU A 173 5.86 14.37 0.82
N GLN A 174 6.94 13.59 0.92
CA GLN A 174 7.94 13.41 -0.11
C GLN A 174 7.53 12.24 -1.01
N PRO A 175 7.36 12.44 -2.32
CA PRO A 175 6.95 11.37 -3.22
C PRO A 175 7.99 10.26 -3.33
N LEU A 176 7.53 9.01 -3.23
CA LEU A 176 8.31 7.82 -3.57
C LEU A 176 7.91 7.32 -4.96
N VAL A 177 8.89 7.22 -5.85
CA VAL A 177 8.74 6.67 -7.20
C VAL A 177 9.35 5.28 -7.21
N VAL A 178 8.54 4.25 -7.09
CA VAL A 178 9.01 2.86 -7.12
C VAL A 178 8.86 2.31 -8.52
N MET A 179 9.94 1.80 -9.09
CA MET A 179 9.98 1.31 -10.47
C MET A 179 10.32 -0.18 -10.48
N ILE A 180 9.37 -1.02 -10.88
CA ILE A 180 9.50 -2.48 -10.85
C ILE A 180 9.67 -3.02 -12.28
N GLY A 181 10.91 -3.28 -12.65
CA GLY A 181 11.32 -3.89 -13.91
C GLY A 181 11.25 -5.42 -13.93
N GLY A 182 11.30 -5.99 -15.13
CA GLY A 182 11.46 -7.43 -15.32
C GLY A 182 10.71 -7.97 -16.54
N ALA A 183 11.12 -9.15 -17.00
CA ALA A 183 10.53 -9.80 -18.17
C ALA A 183 9.06 -10.24 -17.95
N SER A 184 8.40 -10.65 -19.04
CA SER A 184 7.06 -11.25 -18.95
C SER A 184 7.09 -12.48 -18.04
N GLY A 185 6.11 -12.61 -17.13
CA GLY A 185 6.00 -13.76 -16.24
C GLY A 185 6.81 -13.70 -14.93
N THR A 186 7.63 -12.67 -14.72
CA THR A 186 8.43 -12.54 -13.47
C THR A 186 7.61 -12.16 -12.24
N GLY A 187 6.33 -11.82 -12.39
CA GLY A 187 5.42 -11.54 -11.27
C GLY A 187 5.28 -10.06 -10.87
N LYS A 188 5.81 -9.13 -11.67
CA LYS A 188 5.76 -7.67 -11.43
C LYS A 188 4.43 -7.15 -10.91
N SER A 189 3.33 -7.33 -11.65
CA SER A 189 2.03 -6.77 -11.26
C SER A 189 1.53 -7.30 -9.91
N ALA A 190 1.78 -8.58 -9.58
CA ALA A 190 1.38 -9.16 -8.29
C ALA A 190 2.19 -8.57 -7.11
N ILE A 191 3.50 -8.37 -7.33
CA ILE A 191 4.40 -7.73 -6.36
C ILE A 191 4.06 -6.24 -6.21
N ALA A 192 3.79 -5.55 -7.32
CA ALA A 192 3.38 -4.14 -7.33
C ALA A 192 2.07 -3.93 -6.55
N THR A 193 1.06 -4.76 -6.76
CA THR A 193 -0.20 -4.68 -6.00
C THR A 193 -0.01 -4.88 -4.50
N GLU A 194 0.83 -5.84 -4.10
CA GLU A 194 1.09 -6.04 -2.67
C GLU A 194 1.89 -4.89 -2.07
N LEU A 195 2.90 -4.41 -2.79
CA LEU A 195 3.73 -3.30 -2.36
C LEU A 195 2.90 -2.02 -2.21
N ALA A 196 1.98 -1.76 -3.16
CA ALA A 196 1.02 -0.66 -3.10
C ALA A 196 0.23 -0.69 -1.79
N HIS A 197 -0.32 -1.85 -1.43
CA HIS A 197 -1.05 -2.01 -0.18
C HIS A 197 -0.15 -1.84 1.06
N ARG A 198 1.11 -2.27 1.03
CA ARG A 198 2.02 -2.14 2.19
C ARG A 198 2.52 -0.71 2.41
N LEU A 199 2.73 0.04 1.34
CA LEU A 199 3.21 1.42 1.36
C LEU A 199 2.09 2.46 1.34
N ASP A 200 0.83 2.02 1.22
CA ASP A 200 -0.34 2.89 1.03
C ASP A 200 -0.22 3.80 -0.20
N ILE A 201 0.29 3.24 -1.30
CA ILE A 201 0.44 3.94 -2.57
C ILE A 201 -0.76 3.62 -3.44
N ALA A 202 -1.68 4.57 -3.55
CA ALA A 202 -2.89 4.42 -4.37
C ALA A 202 -2.60 4.35 -5.88
N ARG A 203 -1.48 4.91 -6.33
CA ARG A 203 -1.16 5.05 -7.77
C ARG A 203 -0.21 3.96 -8.22
N THR A 204 -0.75 2.97 -8.93
CA THR A 204 0.04 1.96 -9.64
C THR A 204 -0.21 2.06 -11.14
N GLN A 205 0.85 2.13 -11.94
CA GLN A 205 0.79 2.24 -13.40
C GLN A 205 1.62 1.14 -14.04
N SER A 206 1.17 0.63 -15.19
CA SER A 206 1.85 -0.44 -15.93
C SER A 206 2.29 0.06 -17.30
N THR A 207 3.56 -0.17 -17.66
CA THR A 207 4.06 0.19 -19.00
C THR A 207 3.32 -0.56 -20.12
N ASP A 208 2.79 -1.76 -19.84
CA ASP A 208 1.96 -2.50 -20.79
C ASP A 208 0.61 -1.81 -21.02
N LEU A 209 0.02 -1.22 -19.98
CA LEU A 209 -1.21 -0.41 -20.09
C LEU A 209 -0.94 0.89 -20.86
N LEU A 210 0.18 1.56 -20.59
CA LEU A 210 0.57 2.76 -21.35
C LEU A 210 0.76 2.43 -22.84
N ARG A 211 1.39 1.28 -23.15
CA ARG A 211 1.55 0.79 -24.52
C ARG A 211 0.19 0.51 -25.18
N GLU A 212 -0.74 -0.07 -24.44
CA GLU A 212 -2.12 -0.31 -24.90
C GLU A 212 -2.81 0.99 -25.32
N VAL A 213 -2.68 2.04 -24.50
CA VAL A 213 -3.23 3.36 -24.81
C VAL A 213 -2.56 3.95 -26.05
N MET A 214 -1.23 3.94 -26.12
CA MET A 214 -0.49 4.48 -27.27
C MET A 214 -0.84 3.77 -28.58
N ARG A 215 -0.95 2.43 -28.58
CA ARG A 215 -1.26 1.66 -29.80
C ARG A 215 -2.68 1.89 -30.30
N MET A 216 -3.62 2.25 -29.44
CA MET A 216 -4.97 2.64 -29.86
C MET A 216 -4.98 4.01 -30.54
N MET A 217 -4.10 4.92 -30.12
CA MET A 217 -4.00 6.28 -30.67
C MET A 217 -3.16 6.34 -31.94
N ILE A 218 -2.16 5.46 -32.08
CA ILE A 218 -1.18 5.50 -33.18
C ILE A 218 -1.34 4.24 -34.04
N PRO A 219 -1.78 4.36 -35.30
CA PRO A 219 -1.94 3.23 -36.22
C PRO A 219 -0.65 2.40 -36.42
N GLU A 220 -0.79 1.09 -36.61
CA GLU A 220 0.35 0.15 -36.78
C GLU A 220 1.28 0.56 -37.93
N ARG A 221 0.74 1.05 -39.04
CA ARG A 221 1.54 1.51 -40.19
C ARG A 221 2.51 2.66 -39.89
N LEU A 222 2.28 3.44 -38.82
CA LEU A 222 3.14 4.57 -38.44
C LEU A 222 4.22 4.14 -37.46
N ILE A 223 3.83 3.35 -36.45
CA ILE A 223 4.76 2.86 -35.42
C ILE A 223 4.47 1.38 -35.15
N PRO A 224 4.93 0.46 -36.03
CA PRO A 224 4.54 -0.96 -35.94
C PRO A 224 5.07 -1.64 -34.67
N VAL A 225 6.19 -1.14 -34.14
CA VAL A 225 6.84 -1.62 -32.92
C VAL A 225 5.89 -1.56 -31.71
N LEU A 226 5.01 -0.55 -31.58
CA LEU A 226 4.05 -0.44 -30.47
C LEU A 226 3.00 -1.55 -30.45
N HIS A 227 2.68 -2.12 -31.61
CA HIS A 227 1.63 -3.13 -31.79
C HIS A 227 2.14 -4.54 -31.53
N ARG A 228 3.45 -4.72 -31.36
CA ARG A 228 4.11 -5.98 -31.03
C ARG A 228 4.37 -6.12 -29.54
N SER A 229 4.52 -7.35 -29.06
CA SER A 229 5.01 -7.61 -27.70
C SER A 229 6.49 -7.24 -27.59
N SER A 230 6.97 -6.91 -26.40
CA SER A 230 8.37 -6.52 -26.17
C SER A 230 9.40 -7.54 -26.65
N TYR A 231 9.05 -8.82 -26.67
CA TYR A 231 9.90 -9.93 -27.12
C TYR A 231 9.76 -10.27 -28.62
N ASP A 232 8.85 -9.62 -29.34
CA ASP A 232 8.63 -9.79 -30.80
C ASP A 232 8.74 -8.45 -31.56
N ALA A 233 9.06 -7.37 -30.86
CA ALA A 233 9.11 -6.01 -31.40
C ALA A 233 10.10 -5.86 -32.57
N TRP A 234 11.15 -6.67 -32.58
CA TRP A 234 12.16 -6.73 -33.62
C TRP A 234 11.61 -7.15 -35.00
N GLN A 235 10.50 -7.88 -35.05
CA GLN A 235 9.86 -8.28 -36.32
C GLN A 235 9.29 -7.09 -37.10
N ALA A 236 9.09 -5.96 -36.42
CA ALA A 236 8.62 -4.72 -37.01
C ALA A 236 9.77 -3.82 -37.52
N LEU A 237 11.03 -4.15 -37.21
CA LEU A 237 12.17 -3.39 -37.68
C LEU A 237 12.58 -3.82 -39.08
N SER A 238 13.02 -2.86 -39.90
CA SER A 238 13.71 -3.19 -41.15
C SER A 238 15.07 -3.79 -40.80
N ALA A 239 15.33 -5.02 -41.24
CA ALA A 239 16.49 -5.79 -40.81
C ALA A 239 17.82 -5.16 -41.29
N THR A 240 18.47 -4.39 -40.41
CA THR A 240 19.82 -3.87 -40.62
C THR A 240 20.86 -4.56 -39.74
N ALA A 241 20.46 -5.23 -38.66
CA ALA A 241 21.35 -5.92 -37.73
C ALA A 241 21.56 -7.40 -38.09
N THR A 242 22.79 -7.89 -37.93
CA THR A 242 23.15 -9.29 -38.11
C THR A 242 23.11 -10.03 -36.78
N GLY A 243 22.08 -10.86 -36.57
CA GLY A 243 21.96 -11.75 -35.41
C GLY A 243 20.64 -11.63 -34.67
N VAL A 244 20.04 -12.77 -34.31
CA VAL A 244 18.71 -12.85 -33.68
C VAL A 244 18.67 -12.11 -32.33
N ASP A 245 19.75 -12.18 -31.56
CA ASP A 245 19.82 -11.52 -30.25
C ASP A 245 19.93 -10.00 -30.38
N ALA A 246 20.78 -9.51 -31.30
CA ALA A 246 20.89 -8.08 -31.59
C ALA A 246 19.55 -7.50 -32.06
N LEU A 247 18.90 -8.16 -33.03
CA LEU A 247 17.58 -7.76 -33.52
C LEU A 247 16.55 -7.70 -32.39
N LEU A 248 16.49 -8.74 -31.54
CA LEU A 248 15.59 -8.79 -30.39
C LEU A 248 15.78 -7.58 -29.47
N ILE A 249 17.04 -7.24 -29.15
CA ILE A 249 17.36 -6.12 -28.27
C ILE A 249 17.04 -4.79 -28.94
N ASP A 250 17.39 -4.60 -30.22
CA ASP A 250 17.09 -3.38 -30.97
C ASP A 250 15.58 -3.12 -31.03
N GLY A 251 14.79 -4.17 -31.31
CA GLY A 251 13.34 -4.08 -31.32
C GLY A 251 12.75 -3.72 -29.96
N TYR A 252 13.28 -4.31 -28.90
CA TYR A 252 12.89 -4.00 -27.54
C TYR A 252 13.28 -2.57 -27.14
N GLN A 253 14.49 -2.12 -27.45
CA GLN A 253 14.97 -0.77 -27.16
C GLN A 253 14.15 0.29 -27.90
N ALA A 254 13.90 0.10 -29.20
CA ALA A 254 13.03 0.99 -29.96
C ALA A 254 11.62 1.10 -29.35
N GLN A 255 11.07 -0.01 -28.82
CA GLN A 255 9.81 0.02 -28.09
C GLN A 255 9.92 0.76 -26.75
N ALA A 256 10.97 0.50 -25.99
CA ALA A 256 11.20 1.10 -24.68
C ALA A 256 11.40 2.62 -24.77
N ASP A 257 12.13 3.10 -25.79
CA ASP A 257 12.34 4.52 -26.03
C ASP A 257 11.02 5.26 -26.30
N LEU A 258 10.11 4.65 -27.07
CA LEU A 258 8.77 5.21 -27.28
C LEU A 258 7.95 5.24 -25.99
N LEU A 259 8.07 4.20 -25.17
CA LEU A 259 7.36 4.08 -23.90
C LEU A 259 7.95 4.94 -22.78
N SER A 260 9.17 5.44 -22.96
CA SER A 260 9.83 6.31 -21.99
C SER A 260 9.05 7.62 -21.79
N VAL A 261 8.48 8.17 -22.86
CA VAL A 261 7.72 9.44 -22.87
C VAL A 261 6.45 9.40 -21.99
N PRO A 262 5.50 8.46 -22.17
CA PRO A 262 4.35 8.39 -21.26
C PRO A 262 4.74 7.99 -19.83
N CYS A 263 5.82 7.23 -19.64
CA CYS A 263 6.32 6.91 -18.30
C CYS A 263 6.83 8.17 -17.59
N GLU A 264 7.60 9.01 -18.29
CA GLU A 264 8.05 10.31 -17.79
C GLU A 264 6.85 11.20 -17.43
N ALA A 265 5.82 11.25 -18.29
CA ALA A 265 4.61 12.03 -18.01
C ALA A 265 3.89 11.56 -16.73
N VAL A 266 3.80 10.23 -16.50
CA VAL A 266 3.25 9.67 -15.26
C VAL A 266 4.08 10.08 -14.05
N ILE A 267 5.40 9.98 -14.14
CA ILE A 267 6.30 10.34 -13.04
C ILE A 267 6.18 11.83 -12.73
N LYS A 268 6.33 12.70 -13.75
CA LYS A 268 6.24 14.16 -13.61
C LYS A 268 4.91 14.60 -12.99
N ARG A 269 3.79 13.99 -13.40
CA ARG A 269 2.48 14.26 -12.79
C ARG A 269 2.44 13.89 -11.32
N SER A 270 2.95 12.71 -10.96
CA SER A 270 3.01 12.26 -9.56
C SER A 270 3.88 13.18 -8.70
N LEU A 271 5.02 13.64 -9.23
CA LEU A 271 5.88 14.63 -8.56
C LEU A 271 5.16 15.97 -8.34
N ASN A 272 4.52 16.51 -9.38
CA ASN A 272 3.78 17.78 -9.29
C ASN A 272 2.63 17.72 -8.30
N GLU A 273 2.00 16.56 -8.14
CA GLU A 273 0.88 16.35 -7.22
C GLU A 273 1.32 15.89 -5.82
N GLY A 274 2.64 15.83 -5.54
CA GLY A 274 3.16 15.39 -4.23
C GLY A 274 2.83 13.93 -3.90
N ALA A 275 2.53 13.10 -4.90
CA ALA A 275 2.00 11.76 -4.69
C ALA A 275 3.01 10.67 -5.07
N SER A 276 3.12 9.65 -4.22
CA SER A 276 3.90 8.46 -4.51
C SER A 276 3.29 7.64 -5.66
N VAL A 277 4.11 6.95 -6.44
CA VAL A 277 3.68 6.12 -7.57
C VAL A 277 4.52 4.86 -7.70
N ILE A 278 3.86 3.75 -8.03
CA ILE A 278 4.52 2.51 -8.46
C ILE A 278 4.36 2.38 -9.97
N LEU A 279 5.46 2.33 -10.71
CA LEU A 279 5.48 2.08 -12.16
C LEU A 279 6.09 0.70 -12.42
N GLU A 280 5.32 -0.23 -12.99
CA GLU A 280 5.78 -1.60 -13.26
C GLU A 280 5.80 -1.93 -14.74
N GLY A 281 6.79 -2.72 -15.18
CA GLY A 281 6.82 -3.14 -16.58
C GLY A 281 8.12 -3.73 -17.09
N VAL A 282 8.07 -4.21 -18.33
CA VAL A 282 9.28 -4.68 -19.04
C VAL A 282 10.11 -3.52 -19.57
N HIS A 283 9.54 -2.32 -19.71
CA HIS A 283 10.21 -1.12 -20.23
C HIS A 283 10.91 -0.30 -19.14
N ILE A 284 10.96 -0.78 -17.89
CA ILE A 284 11.72 -0.12 -16.82
C ILE A 284 13.20 -0.42 -17.03
N GLN A 285 13.86 0.48 -17.75
CA GLN A 285 15.28 0.45 -18.05
C GLN A 285 16.04 1.52 -17.27
N ASN A 286 17.38 1.40 -17.25
CA ASN A 286 18.26 2.37 -16.61
C ASN A 286 18.05 3.80 -17.16
N SER A 287 17.80 3.94 -18.48
CA SER A 287 17.49 5.22 -19.11
C SER A 287 16.30 5.92 -18.44
N LEU A 288 15.19 5.20 -18.25
CA LEU A 288 13.98 5.73 -17.60
C LEU A 288 14.22 6.10 -16.13
N VAL A 289 15.03 5.32 -15.41
CA VAL A 289 15.42 5.63 -14.01
C VAL A 289 16.20 6.94 -13.96
N ASN A 290 17.14 7.13 -14.89
CA ASN A 290 18.00 8.31 -14.95
C ASN A 290 17.27 9.58 -15.44
N MET A 291 16.10 9.44 -16.05
CA MET A 291 15.28 10.59 -16.45
C MET A 291 14.58 11.27 -15.28
N VAL A 292 14.45 10.61 -14.13
CA VAL A 292 13.78 11.22 -12.98
C VAL A 292 14.71 12.28 -12.37
N PRO A 293 14.30 13.56 -12.29
CA PRO A 293 15.17 14.62 -11.81
C PRO A 293 15.61 14.39 -10.37
N SER A 294 16.91 14.51 -10.11
CA SER A 294 17.49 14.31 -8.77
C SER A 294 17.12 15.43 -7.78
N ASP A 295 16.82 16.61 -8.30
CA ASP A 295 16.40 17.82 -7.59
C ASP A 295 14.88 17.91 -7.37
N GLY A 296 14.09 17.05 -8.02
CA GLY A 296 12.62 17.02 -7.94
C GLY A 296 12.05 16.57 -6.59
N GLY A 297 12.88 16.50 -5.56
CA GLY A 297 12.46 16.17 -4.20
C GLY A 297 11.91 14.75 -4.02
N ALA A 298 12.05 13.85 -4.99
CA ALA A 298 11.53 12.49 -4.88
C ALA A 298 12.59 11.43 -4.59
N ILE A 299 12.13 10.34 -3.99
CA ILE A 299 12.95 9.17 -3.72
C ILE A 299 12.62 8.13 -4.78
N VAL A 300 13.57 7.89 -5.68
CA VAL A 300 13.44 6.92 -6.79
C VAL A 300 14.02 5.58 -6.36
N ILE A 301 13.21 4.52 -6.46
CA ILE A 301 13.58 3.16 -6.08
C ILE A 301 13.41 2.23 -7.30
N PRO A 302 14.46 2.00 -8.10
CA PRO A 302 14.44 1.02 -9.18
C PRO A 302 14.70 -0.39 -8.65
N ILE A 303 13.95 -1.37 -9.15
CA ILE A 303 14.08 -2.79 -8.77
C ILE A 303 13.86 -3.65 -10.00
N MET A 304 14.73 -4.65 -10.22
CA MET A 304 14.59 -5.61 -11.31
C MET A 304 14.15 -6.98 -10.76
N LEU A 305 12.97 -7.47 -11.15
CA LEU A 305 12.51 -8.80 -10.76
C LEU A 305 12.98 -9.88 -11.74
N ALA A 306 13.52 -10.96 -11.18
CA ALA A 306 14.05 -12.09 -11.94
C ALA A 306 13.33 -13.42 -11.62
N VAL A 307 13.31 -14.33 -12.60
CA VAL A 307 13.04 -15.76 -12.36
C VAL A 307 14.18 -16.54 -12.99
N LEU A 308 15.03 -17.13 -12.16
CA LEU A 308 16.27 -17.78 -12.59
C LEU A 308 16.09 -19.22 -13.08
N SER A 309 14.88 -19.78 -12.98
CA SER A 309 14.57 -21.12 -13.48
C SER A 309 13.67 -21.07 -14.71
N PRO A 310 14.13 -21.56 -15.88
CA PRO A 310 13.29 -21.68 -17.07
C PRO A 310 12.02 -22.49 -16.81
N LYS A 311 12.15 -23.57 -16.03
CA LYS A 311 11.03 -24.44 -15.66
C LYS A 311 9.99 -23.68 -14.84
N GLN A 312 10.41 -22.92 -13.84
CA GLN A 312 9.50 -22.11 -13.02
C GLN A 312 8.81 -21.03 -13.87
N LEU A 313 9.53 -20.37 -14.78
CA LEU A 313 8.92 -19.35 -15.65
C LEU A 313 7.87 -19.95 -16.58
N ARG A 314 8.13 -21.11 -17.19
CA ARG A 314 7.13 -21.85 -18.00
C ARG A 314 5.88 -22.21 -17.18
N GLN A 315 6.06 -22.72 -15.96
CA GLN A 315 4.95 -23.04 -15.06
C GLN A 315 4.09 -21.80 -14.74
N ARG A 316 4.70 -20.62 -14.57
CA ARG A 316 3.96 -19.37 -14.35
C ARG A 316 3.10 -18.97 -15.55
N PHE A 317 3.57 -19.19 -16.78
CA PHE A 317 2.75 -18.95 -17.97
C PHE A 317 1.56 -19.91 -18.04
N MET A 318 1.77 -21.20 -17.75
CA MET A 318 0.70 -22.20 -17.71
C MET A 318 -0.35 -21.86 -16.63
N GLY A 319 0.07 -21.50 -15.42
CA GLY A 319 -0.82 -21.12 -14.33
C GLY A 319 -1.67 -19.88 -14.64
N ARG A 320 -1.11 -18.88 -15.32
CA ARG A 320 -1.86 -17.72 -15.83
C ARG A 320 -2.90 -18.09 -16.88
N GLY A 321 -2.61 -19.10 -17.71
CA GLY A 321 -3.53 -19.59 -18.75
C GLY A 321 -4.82 -20.18 -18.18
N GLN A 322 -4.74 -20.79 -16.99
CA GLN A 322 -5.91 -21.34 -16.27
C GLN A 322 -6.77 -20.25 -15.61
N GLN A 323 -6.17 -19.10 -15.25
CA GLN A 323 -6.87 -18.03 -14.52
C GLN A 323 -7.39 -16.89 -15.39
N MET A 324 -6.75 -16.58 -16.53
CA MET A 324 -7.06 -15.33 -17.26
C MET A 324 -7.26 -15.48 -18.77
N ASN A 325 -6.52 -16.34 -19.49
CA ASN A 325 -6.72 -16.63 -20.93
C ASN A 325 -5.76 -17.71 -21.47
N ARG A 326 -6.26 -18.85 -21.98
CA ARG A 326 -5.44 -19.94 -22.53
C ARG A 326 -4.60 -19.53 -23.74
N ARG A 327 -5.15 -18.72 -24.66
CA ARG A 327 -4.44 -18.26 -25.88
C ARG A 327 -3.24 -17.37 -25.56
N ARG A 328 -3.33 -16.59 -24.48
CA ARG A 328 -2.21 -15.72 -24.04
C ARG A 328 -1.07 -16.54 -23.45
N ALA A 329 -1.37 -17.62 -22.75
CA ALA A 329 -0.37 -18.54 -22.21
C ALA A 329 0.38 -19.29 -23.31
N GLU A 330 -0.35 -19.80 -24.31
CA GLU A 330 0.23 -20.46 -25.50
C GLU A 330 1.21 -19.52 -26.20
N ARG A 331 0.81 -18.26 -26.47
CA ARG A 331 1.69 -17.25 -27.08
C ARG A 331 2.98 -16.99 -26.29
N TYR A 332 2.93 -16.99 -24.96
CA TYR A 332 4.15 -16.83 -24.14
C TYR A 332 5.06 -18.05 -24.20
N LEU A 333 4.49 -19.26 -24.30
CA LEU A 333 5.25 -20.50 -24.42
C LEU A 333 5.91 -20.62 -25.81
N ASP A 334 5.21 -20.23 -26.87
CA ASP A 334 5.72 -20.23 -28.24
C ASP A 334 6.93 -19.29 -28.38
N ASN A 335 6.91 -18.16 -27.67
CA ASN A 335 7.98 -17.14 -27.69
C ASN A 335 8.92 -17.22 -26.47
N PHE A 336 8.96 -18.37 -25.79
CA PHE A 336 9.71 -18.53 -24.54
C PHE A 336 11.20 -18.21 -24.70
N SER A 337 11.82 -18.61 -25.82
CA SER A 337 13.23 -18.34 -26.11
C SER A 337 13.52 -16.83 -26.15
N SER A 338 12.71 -16.07 -26.87
CA SER A 338 12.82 -14.60 -26.95
C SER A 338 12.60 -13.94 -25.59
N ILE A 339 11.61 -14.41 -24.81
CA ILE A 339 11.36 -13.88 -23.46
C ILE A 339 12.55 -14.15 -22.53
N TRP A 340 13.14 -15.35 -22.60
CA TRP A 340 14.27 -15.73 -21.77
C TRP A 340 15.54 -14.95 -22.13
N ARG A 341 15.80 -14.75 -23.43
CA ARG A 341 16.90 -13.93 -23.93
C ARG A 341 16.74 -12.46 -23.53
N LEU A 342 15.53 -11.92 -23.68
CA LEU A 342 15.21 -10.57 -23.24
C LEU A 342 15.42 -10.42 -21.73
N GLN A 343 15.00 -11.40 -20.91
CA GLN A 343 15.30 -11.40 -19.48
C GLN A 343 16.81 -11.32 -19.22
N ALA A 344 17.63 -12.13 -19.90
CA ALA A 344 19.08 -12.10 -19.71
C ALA A 344 19.67 -10.71 -20.00
N HIS A 345 19.19 -10.05 -21.07
CA HIS A 345 19.56 -8.66 -21.35
C HIS A 345 19.13 -7.68 -20.25
N LEU A 346 17.88 -7.74 -19.79
CA LEU A 346 17.38 -6.88 -18.70
C LEU A 346 18.18 -7.03 -17.41
N LEU A 347 18.57 -8.26 -17.06
CA LEU A 347 19.39 -8.53 -15.88
C LEU A 347 20.81 -7.99 -16.05
N SER A 348 21.40 -8.10 -17.25
CA SER A 348 22.70 -7.52 -17.55
C SER A 348 22.69 -5.99 -17.50
N GLU A 349 21.63 -5.34 -18.02
CA GLU A 349 21.44 -3.89 -17.92
C GLU A 349 21.24 -3.44 -16.47
N ALA A 350 20.44 -4.18 -15.69
CA ALA A 350 20.23 -3.89 -14.28
C ALA A 350 21.53 -3.97 -13.46
N ASP A 351 22.33 -5.02 -13.68
CA ASP A 351 23.63 -5.19 -13.04
C ASP A 351 24.60 -4.05 -13.39
N ARG A 352 24.70 -3.69 -14.68
CA ARG A 352 25.50 -2.54 -15.15
C ARG A 352 25.03 -1.21 -14.56
N GLY A 353 23.73 -1.03 -14.39
CA GLY A 353 23.13 0.16 -13.79
C GLY A 353 23.08 0.14 -12.26
N GLN A 354 23.61 -0.90 -11.60
CA GLN A 354 23.52 -1.11 -10.15
C GLN A 354 22.08 -1.12 -9.60
N ILE A 355 21.12 -1.51 -10.43
CA ILE A 355 19.72 -1.69 -10.02
C ILE A 355 19.60 -3.02 -9.26
N PRO A 356 19.07 -3.03 -8.02
CA PRO A 356 18.88 -4.26 -7.25
C PRO A 356 18.06 -5.31 -8.01
N ILE A 357 18.63 -6.50 -8.18
CA ILE A 357 17.98 -7.66 -8.78
C ILE A 357 17.40 -8.53 -7.67
N ILE A 358 16.08 -8.72 -7.65
CA ILE A 358 15.38 -9.55 -6.66
C ILE A 358 14.78 -10.76 -7.35
N VAL A 359 15.16 -11.95 -6.87
CA VAL A 359 14.69 -13.21 -7.44
C VAL A 359 13.33 -13.56 -6.85
N ASN A 360 12.33 -13.68 -7.72
CA ASN A 360 10.98 -13.97 -7.29
C ASN A 360 10.77 -15.47 -7.12
N HIS A 361 11.03 -16.01 -5.93
CA HIS A 361 10.72 -17.39 -5.56
C HIS A 361 9.58 -17.50 -4.54
N ASP A 362 9.61 -16.66 -3.50
CA ASP A 362 8.57 -16.55 -2.49
C ASP A 362 8.05 -15.11 -2.42
N ARG A 363 6.73 -14.96 -2.39
CA ARG A 363 6.10 -13.64 -2.46
C ARG A 363 6.38 -12.80 -1.21
N GLN A 364 6.39 -13.40 -0.02
CA GLN A 364 6.62 -12.66 1.22
C GLN A 364 8.08 -12.21 1.32
N GLN A 365 9.01 -13.10 0.99
CA GLN A 365 10.44 -12.78 0.98
C GLN A 365 10.77 -11.68 -0.03
N VAL A 366 10.23 -11.74 -1.25
CA VAL A 366 10.45 -10.70 -2.27
C VAL A 366 9.99 -9.34 -1.78
N ILE A 367 8.83 -9.26 -1.12
CA ILE A 367 8.35 -7.99 -0.60
C ILE A 367 9.24 -7.50 0.55
N GLN A 368 9.73 -8.39 1.41
CA GLN A 368 10.69 -8.03 2.45
C GLN A 368 11.99 -7.48 1.86
N ASP A 369 12.51 -8.11 0.81
CA ASP A 369 13.73 -7.68 0.12
C ASP A 369 13.52 -6.30 -0.53
N ILE A 370 12.37 -6.07 -1.17
CA ILE A 370 11.98 -4.77 -1.73
C ILE A 370 11.91 -3.70 -0.63
N MET A 371 11.25 -4.00 0.49
CA MET A 371 11.18 -3.07 1.62
C MET A 371 12.56 -2.76 2.18
N ASN A 372 13.48 -3.73 2.18
CA ASN A 372 14.85 -3.51 2.60
C ASN A 372 15.59 -2.55 1.66
N VAL A 373 15.42 -2.69 0.34
CA VAL A 373 15.96 -1.75 -0.66
C VAL A 373 15.41 -0.33 -0.42
N ILE A 374 14.09 -0.21 -0.24
CA ILE A 374 13.44 1.09 0.03
C ILE A 374 14.03 1.73 1.28
N VAL A 375 14.03 1.02 2.41
CA VAL A 375 14.52 1.58 3.69
C VAL A 375 16.00 1.95 3.63
N ASN A 376 16.82 1.20 2.90
CA ASN A 376 18.23 1.56 2.69
C ASN A 376 18.37 2.87 1.90
N ALA A 377 17.62 3.04 0.82
CA ALA A 377 17.60 4.29 0.07
C ALA A 377 17.06 5.47 0.90
N LEU A 378 16.07 5.22 1.76
CA LEU A 378 15.60 6.24 2.71
C LEU A 378 16.70 6.62 3.71
N LEU A 379 17.48 5.66 4.23
CA LEU A 379 18.57 5.91 5.18
C LEU A 379 19.69 6.77 4.56
N GLU A 380 19.95 6.62 3.26
CA GLU A 380 20.94 7.42 2.54
C GLU A 380 20.47 8.86 2.30
N LYS A 381 19.17 9.05 2.05
CA LYS A 381 18.60 10.35 1.67
C LYS A 381 18.01 11.16 2.83
N LEU A 382 17.65 10.51 3.93
CA LEU A 382 16.96 11.14 5.05
C LEU A 382 17.79 11.03 6.33
N THR A 383 18.14 12.18 6.90
CA THR A 383 18.52 12.29 8.30
C THR A 383 17.26 12.44 9.15
N ALA A 384 17.24 11.76 10.30
CA ALA A 384 16.10 11.78 11.20
C ALA A 384 16.61 11.69 12.64
N GLU A 385 16.30 12.71 13.44
CA GLU A 385 16.52 12.69 14.88
C GLU A 385 15.20 12.36 15.62
N PRO A 386 15.22 11.51 16.66
CA PRO A 386 14.00 11.13 17.37
C PRO A 386 13.21 12.34 17.91
N SER A 387 13.89 13.40 18.34
CA SER A 387 13.25 14.62 18.83
C SER A 387 12.46 15.36 17.77
N GLU A 388 12.90 15.32 16.50
CA GLU A 388 12.20 15.96 15.38
C GLU A 388 11.05 15.11 14.88
N VAL A 389 11.25 13.79 14.84
CA VAL A 389 10.24 12.85 14.32
C VAL A 389 9.11 12.63 15.31
N PHE A 390 9.33 12.79 16.61
CA PHE A 390 8.32 12.50 17.63
C PHE A 390 7.94 13.70 18.50
N SER A 391 8.28 14.94 18.08
CA SER A 391 7.83 16.18 18.73
C SER A 391 6.32 16.32 18.72
#